data_AF-A0AAW0NA56-F1
#
_entry.id   AF-A0AAW0NA56-F1
#
_cell.length_a   1.000
_cell.length_b   1.000
_cell.length_c   1.000
_cell.angle_alpha   90.00
_cell.angle_beta   90.00
_cell.angle_gamma   90.00
#
_symmetry.space_group_name_H-M   'P 1'
#
loop_
_entity.id
_entity.type
_entity.pdbx_description
1 polymer ?
#
loop_
_entity_poly.entity_id
_entity_poly.type
_entity_poly.pdbx_seq_one_letter_code
_entity_poly.pdbx_strand_id
1 'polypeptide(L)'
;MGSFAGHALPGSFFLFVGLWWVIKSSLWHLTRRNKNTGSTRLPSRASQRRLEIIENSVIVFFSIVGILAEQFAANGPKLQLYDVSENHWKDMANWQHSTMYMFFGLAGAVSLIVHTTAAAPLPLDRLMLCLAFFNEGFLFLYHLHGRALLDIAVHQLLLYAVFGQALIAFLEVFYRGNVILELLRSALTMVQGSWFWQIGFVLYPPSGPKWDLTDHSSVMFVVMCFSWHLMFALVFTGLIYGAICSVVRARLKRTPPMEMGLLSKPRERDQESEDEVF
;
A
#
# COMPACT_ATOMS: atom_id res chain seq x y z
N MET A 1 9.60 20.85 2.78
CA MET A 1 10.95 20.51 2.29
C MET A 1 11.93 20.56 3.45
N GLY A 2 12.75 19.51 3.62
CA GLY A 2 13.88 19.47 4.57
C GLY A 2 13.53 19.69 6.04
N SER A 3 12.55 18.97 6.58
CA SER A 3 12.19 19.06 8.01
C SER A 3 11.79 17.72 8.58
N PHE A 4 11.81 17.59 9.90
CA PHE A 4 11.32 16.38 10.59
C PHE A 4 9.89 16.04 10.17
N ALA A 5 8.97 17.01 10.21
CA ALA A 5 7.58 16.83 9.80
C ALA A 5 7.44 16.43 8.32
N GLY A 6 8.30 16.98 7.45
CA GLY A 6 8.35 16.62 6.03
C GLY A 6 8.75 15.17 5.76
N HIS A 7 9.38 14.48 6.72
CA HIS A 7 9.69 13.05 6.63
C HIS A 7 8.71 12.20 7.44
N ALA A 8 8.34 12.64 8.64
CA ALA A 8 7.43 11.90 9.53
C ALA A 8 6.01 11.76 8.94
N LEU A 9 5.51 12.77 8.22
CA LEU A 9 4.19 12.73 7.59
C LEU A 9 4.10 11.67 6.48
N PRO A 10 4.93 11.69 5.43
CA PRO A 10 4.91 10.62 4.42
C PRO A 10 5.28 9.26 5.03
N GLY A 11 6.22 9.22 5.98
CA GLY A 11 6.57 7.99 6.68
C GLY A 11 5.39 7.34 7.39
N SER A 12 4.56 8.13 8.06
CA SER A 12 3.33 7.66 8.70
C SER A 12 2.33 7.12 7.68
N PHE A 13 2.13 7.84 6.57
CA PHE A 13 1.22 7.40 5.50
C PHE A 13 1.62 6.01 4.95
N PHE A 14 2.90 5.82 4.61
CA PHE A 14 3.41 4.54 4.12
C PHE A 14 3.30 3.42 5.16
N LEU A 15 3.51 3.71 6.46
CA LEU A 15 3.30 2.72 7.52
C LEU A 15 1.83 2.26 7.62
N PHE A 16 0.88 3.21 7.59
CA PHE A 16 -0.55 2.88 7.63
C PHE A 16 -0.98 2.09 6.39
N VAL A 17 -0.56 2.53 5.19
CA VAL A 17 -0.87 1.85 3.93
C VAL A 17 -0.24 0.45 3.89
N GLY A 18 1.01 0.31 4.31
CA GLY A 18 1.70 -0.98 4.40
C GLY A 18 0.98 -1.95 5.33
N LEU A 19 0.63 -1.51 6.54
CA LEU A 19 -0.14 -2.31 7.50
C LEU A 19 -1.52 -2.71 6.95
N TRP A 20 -2.24 -1.75 6.34
CA TRP A 20 -3.52 -2.00 5.70
C TRP A 20 -3.39 -3.08 4.62
N TRP A 21 -2.39 -2.98 3.74
CA TRP A 21 -2.15 -3.98 2.70
C TRP A 21 -1.81 -5.36 3.24
N VAL A 22 -1.02 -5.48 4.32
CA VAL A 22 -0.78 -6.77 4.98
C VAL A 22 -2.09 -7.41 5.42
N ILE A 23 -2.95 -6.66 6.11
CA ILE A 23 -4.24 -7.16 6.60
C ILE A 23 -5.13 -7.57 5.43
N LYS A 24 -5.25 -6.70 4.43
CA LYS A 24 -6.09 -6.86 3.25
C LYS A 24 -5.70 -8.09 2.44
N SER A 25 -4.41 -8.23 2.09
CA SER A 25 -3.88 -9.37 1.34
C SER A 25 -4.01 -10.69 2.10
N SER A 26 -3.79 -10.68 3.43
CA SER A 26 -3.99 -11.85 4.29
C SER A 26 -5.44 -12.34 4.26
N LEU A 27 -6.40 -11.43 4.44
CA LEU A 27 -7.83 -11.73 4.41
C LEU A 27 -8.28 -12.25 3.04
N TRP A 28 -7.77 -11.67 1.95
CA TRP A 28 -8.09 -12.12 0.61
C TRP A 28 -7.51 -13.46 0.26
N HIS A 29 -6.26 -13.73 0.64
CA HIS A 29 -5.66 -15.04 0.47
C HIS A 29 -6.49 -16.13 1.17
N LEU A 30 -6.88 -15.90 2.43
CA LEU A 30 -7.70 -16.85 3.19
C LEU A 30 -9.11 -17.01 2.60
N THR A 31 -9.71 -15.92 2.14
CA THR A 31 -11.02 -15.96 1.47
C THR A 31 -10.98 -16.76 0.18
N ARG A 32 -9.93 -16.59 -0.64
CA ARG A 32 -9.73 -17.37 -1.88
C ARG A 32 -9.55 -18.86 -1.55
N ARG A 33 -8.70 -19.19 -0.57
CA ARG A 33 -8.43 -20.57 -0.16
C ARG A 33 -9.67 -21.28 0.38
N ASN A 34 -10.51 -20.59 1.18
CA ASN A 34 -11.66 -21.21 1.84
C ASN A 34 -12.93 -21.30 0.97
N LYS A 35 -13.04 -20.49 -0.10
CA LYS A 35 -14.10 -20.67 -1.10
C LYS A 35 -13.99 -22.01 -1.82
N ASN A 36 -12.78 -22.51 -2.03
CA ASN A 36 -12.56 -23.87 -2.56
C ASN A 36 -13.02 -24.97 -1.59
N THR A 37 -13.21 -24.64 -0.30
CA THR A 37 -13.67 -25.57 0.75
C THR A 37 -15.13 -25.34 1.18
N GLY A 38 -15.91 -24.55 0.44
CA GLY A 38 -17.37 -24.47 0.60
C GLY A 38 -17.91 -23.56 1.73
N SER A 39 -17.07 -22.73 2.36
CA SER A 39 -17.53 -21.85 3.45
C SER A 39 -18.10 -20.52 2.96
N THR A 40 -19.36 -20.22 3.31
CA THR A 40 -20.18 -19.12 2.76
C THR A 40 -20.09 -17.78 3.51
N ARG A 41 -19.29 -17.65 4.59
CA ARG A 41 -19.29 -16.46 5.48
C ARG A 41 -18.10 -15.50 5.33
N LEU A 42 -17.33 -15.60 4.24
CA LEU A 42 -16.17 -14.72 3.98
C LEU A 42 -16.56 -13.55 3.05
N PRO A 43 -15.82 -12.42 3.06
CA PRO A 43 -16.22 -11.21 2.34
C PRO A 43 -16.58 -11.51 0.88
N SER A 44 -17.82 -11.15 0.52
CA SER A 44 -18.35 -11.31 -0.83
C SER A 44 -17.48 -10.56 -1.84
N ARG A 45 -17.39 -11.04 -3.08
CA ARG A 45 -16.67 -10.34 -4.18
C ARG A 45 -17.08 -8.86 -4.28
N ALA A 46 -18.35 -8.56 -3.97
CA ALA A 46 -18.86 -7.19 -3.91
C ALA A 46 -18.19 -6.34 -2.81
N SER A 47 -17.92 -6.90 -1.63
CA SER A 47 -17.21 -6.21 -0.55
C SER A 47 -15.74 -5.97 -0.92
N GLN A 48 -15.09 -6.94 -1.56
CA GLN A 48 -13.72 -6.79 -2.06
C GLN A 48 -13.62 -5.64 -3.07
N ARG A 49 -14.54 -5.60 -4.04
CA ARG A 49 -14.64 -4.51 -5.02
C ARG A 49 -14.90 -3.16 -4.37
N ARG A 50 -15.81 -3.07 -3.38
CA ARG A 50 -16.09 -1.82 -2.65
C ARG A 50 -14.86 -1.31 -1.91
N LEU A 51 -14.09 -2.19 -1.27
CA LEU A 51 -12.85 -1.81 -0.60
C LEU A 51 -11.80 -1.28 -1.58
N GLU A 52 -11.62 -1.91 -2.74
CA GLU A 52 -10.71 -1.39 -3.77
C GLU A 52 -11.17 -0.01 -4.26
N ILE A 53 -12.48 0.22 -4.44
CA ILE A 53 -13.01 1.54 -4.84
C ILE A 53 -12.75 2.59 -3.76
N ILE A 54 -12.97 2.28 -2.49
CA ILE A 54 -12.73 3.22 -1.38
C ILE A 54 -11.25 3.56 -1.29
N GLU A 55 -10.37 2.55 -1.30
CA GLU A 55 -8.93 2.74 -1.21
C GLU A 55 -8.40 3.60 -2.35
N ASN A 56 -8.76 3.29 -3.58
CA ASN A 56 -8.29 4.05 -4.74
C ASN A 56 -8.90 5.46 -4.81
N SER A 57 -10.14 5.65 -4.34
CA SER A 57 -10.72 6.99 -4.15
C SER A 57 -9.93 7.82 -3.13
N VAL A 58 -9.53 7.20 -2.02
CA VAL A 58 -8.70 7.85 -0.99
C VAL A 58 -7.33 8.24 -1.56
N ILE A 59 -6.68 7.36 -2.33
CA ILE A 59 -5.39 7.65 -2.99
C ILE A 59 -5.53 8.86 -3.94
N VAL A 60 -6.55 8.88 -4.79
CA VAL A 60 -6.80 10.01 -5.71
C VAL A 60 -7.03 11.30 -4.94
N PHE A 61 -7.88 11.27 -3.90
CA PHE A 61 -8.17 12.43 -3.07
C PHE A 61 -6.90 13.01 -2.43
N PHE A 62 -6.10 12.17 -1.74
CA PHE A 62 -4.88 12.64 -1.10
C PHE A 62 -3.82 13.10 -2.12
N SER A 63 -3.79 12.52 -3.31
CA SER A 63 -2.89 12.96 -4.39
C SER A 63 -3.25 14.37 -4.87
N ILE A 64 -4.55 14.65 -5.07
CA ILE A 64 -5.01 16.00 -5.44
C ILE A 64 -4.72 17.00 -4.32
N VAL A 65 -5.04 16.65 -3.07
CA VAL A 65 -4.74 17.49 -1.91
C VAL A 65 -3.23 17.77 -1.79
N GLY A 66 -2.39 16.75 -2.02
CA GLY A 66 -0.94 16.89 -2.02
C GLY A 66 -0.44 17.87 -3.09
N ILE A 67 -0.93 17.76 -4.33
CA ILE A 67 -0.60 18.71 -5.40
C ILE A 67 -1.03 20.13 -5.02
N LEU A 68 -2.26 20.30 -4.54
CA LEU A 68 -2.76 21.63 -4.14
C LEU A 68 -1.95 22.22 -2.98
N ALA A 69 -1.58 21.40 -1.99
CA ALA A 69 -0.78 21.83 -0.86
C ALA A 69 0.63 22.27 -1.31
N GLU A 70 1.30 21.48 -2.16
CA GLU A 70 2.64 21.83 -2.65
C GLU A 70 2.62 23.08 -3.57
N GLN A 71 1.55 23.29 -4.33
CA GLN A 71 1.47 24.42 -5.26
C GLN A 71 0.99 25.72 -4.59
N PHE A 72 0.09 25.64 -3.61
CA PHE A 72 -0.61 26.81 -3.08
C PHE A 72 -0.44 27.05 -1.58
N ALA A 73 0.00 26.05 -0.80
CA ALA A 73 0.29 26.24 0.62
C ALA A 73 1.76 26.61 0.84
N ALA A 74 2.08 27.14 2.04
CA ALA A 74 3.45 27.41 2.50
C ALA A 74 4.36 28.18 1.51
N ASN A 75 3.80 29.17 0.79
CA ASN A 75 4.50 29.94 -0.25
C ASN A 75 4.98 29.11 -1.45
N GLY A 76 4.25 28.06 -1.83
CA GLY A 76 4.54 27.27 -3.03
C GLY A 76 4.56 28.10 -4.33
N PRO A 77 5.00 27.50 -5.45
CA PRO A 77 5.27 28.22 -6.70
C PRO A 77 4.03 28.81 -7.37
N LYS A 78 2.80 28.51 -6.90
CA LYS A 78 1.53 28.99 -7.46
C LYS A 78 1.43 28.73 -8.96
N LEU A 79 1.83 27.52 -9.39
CA LEU A 79 1.91 27.10 -10.80
C LEU A 79 2.92 27.89 -11.66
N GLN A 80 3.79 28.69 -11.07
CA GLN A 80 4.90 29.33 -11.78
C GLN A 80 6.11 28.40 -11.77
N LEU A 81 6.48 27.90 -12.94
CA LEU A 81 7.63 27.00 -13.10
C LEU A 81 8.95 27.76 -13.19
N TYR A 82 8.94 28.91 -13.87
CA TYR A 82 10.12 29.70 -14.16
C TYR A 82 9.90 31.15 -13.76
N ASP A 83 10.83 31.72 -13.00
CA ASP A 83 10.83 33.14 -12.68
C ASP A 83 11.65 33.89 -13.74
N VAL A 84 10.95 34.57 -14.64
CA VAL A 84 11.58 35.34 -15.72
C VAL A 84 12.35 36.55 -15.17
N SER A 85 11.96 37.06 -13.99
CA SER A 85 12.61 38.23 -13.40
C SER A 85 13.97 37.89 -12.76
N GLU A 86 14.06 36.71 -12.13
CA GLU A 86 15.29 36.22 -11.51
C GLU A 86 16.07 35.22 -12.40
N ASN A 87 15.56 34.95 -13.61
CA ASN A 87 16.12 34.02 -14.59
C ASN A 87 16.43 32.63 -13.99
N HIS A 88 15.58 32.16 -13.06
CA HIS A 88 15.78 30.92 -12.32
C HIS A 88 14.55 30.01 -12.34
N TRP A 89 14.76 28.75 -11.98
CA TRP A 89 13.69 27.78 -11.77
C TRP A 89 13.14 27.87 -10.34
N LYS A 90 11.82 28.03 -10.19
CA LYS A 90 11.19 28.32 -8.90
C LYS A 90 10.72 27.04 -8.20
N ASP A 91 11.21 26.83 -6.98
CA ASP A 91 10.75 25.77 -6.07
C ASP A 91 10.68 24.36 -6.71
N MET A 92 11.75 23.96 -7.42
CA MET A 92 11.81 22.71 -8.17
C MET A 92 11.46 21.47 -7.33
N ALA A 93 11.80 21.48 -6.04
CA ALA A 93 11.47 20.38 -5.17
C ALA A 93 9.94 20.21 -5.02
N ASN A 94 9.17 21.31 -4.90
CA ASN A 94 7.70 21.26 -4.79
C ASN A 94 7.07 20.74 -6.08
N TRP A 95 7.67 21.08 -7.23
CA TRP A 95 7.29 20.51 -8.52
C TRP A 95 7.57 19.01 -8.59
N GLN A 96 8.73 18.53 -8.13
CA GLN A 96 9.02 17.10 -8.07
C GLN A 96 8.02 16.36 -7.17
N HIS A 97 7.68 16.90 -6.00
CA HIS A 97 6.64 16.32 -5.13
C HIS A 97 5.25 16.31 -5.82
N SER A 98 4.89 17.39 -6.50
CA SER A 98 3.64 17.46 -7.26
C SER A 98 3.59 16.40 -8.37
N THR A 99 4.70 16.16 -9.07
CA THR A 99 4.83 15.09 -10.05
C THR A 99 4.71 13.71 -9.40
N MET A 100 5.33 13.49 -8.24
CA MET A 100 5.17 12.24 -7.48
C MET A 100 3.70 11.98 -7.13
N TYR A 101 2.99 12.96 -6.55
CA TYR A 101 1.56 12.84 -6.25
C TYR A 101 0.71 12.59 -7.50
N MET A 102 1.05 13.23 -8.63
CA MET A 102 0.34 13.03 -9.90
C MET A 102 0.40 11.56 -10.35
N PHE A 103 1.55 10.89 -10.24
CA PHE A 103 1.69 9.49 -10.62
C PHE A 103 0.90 8.54 -9.70
N PHE A 104 0.91 8.77 -8.38
CA PHE A 104 0.08 8.00 -7.45
C PHE A 104 -1.42 8.26 -7.68
N GLY A 105 -1.81 9.50 -7.96
CA GLY A 105 -3.17 9.85 -8.33
C GLY A 105 -3.62 9.18 -9.62
N LEU A 106 -2.76 9.14 -10.64
CA LEU A 106 -3.01 8.43 -11.89
C LEU A 106 -3.16 6.92 -11.66
N ALA A 107 -2.32 6.32 -10.81
CA ALA A 107 -2.43 4.91 -10.45
C ALA A 107 -3.75 4.59 -9.72
N GLY A 108 -4.18 5.46 -8.81
CA GLY A 108 -5.49 5.35 -8.14
C GLY A 108 -6.66 5.50 -9.13
N ALA A 109 -6.59 6.48 -10.03
CA ALA A 109 -7.63 6.72 -11.03
C ALA A 109 -7.78 5.53 -12.01
N VAL A 110 -6.66 4.99 -12.51
CA VAL A 110 -6.68 3.79 -13.36
C VAL A 110 -7.23 2.59 -12.61
N SER A 111 -6.85 2.40 -11.35
CA SER A 111 -7.40 1.33 -10.51
C SER A 111 -8.91 1.49 -10.28
N LEU A 112 -9.42 2.72 -10.13
CA LEU A 112 -10.87 2.97 -10.10
C LEU A 112 -11.53 2.55 -11.41
N ILE A 113 -10.97 2.90 -12.56
CA ILE A 113 -11.51 2.50 -13.87
C ILE A 113 -11.54 0.97 -13.98
N VAL A 114 -10.45 0.29 -13.61
CA VAL A 114 -10.34 -1.18 -13.63
C VAL A 114 -11.38 -1.85 -12.72
N HIS A 115 -11.70 -1.26 -11.57
CA HIS A 115 -12.64 -1.85 -10.62
C HIS A 115 -14.09 -1.40 -10.82
N THR A 116 -14.36 -0.29 -11.52
CA THR A 116 -15.72 0.22 -11.77
C THR A 116 -16.25 -0.16 -13.15
N THR A 117 -15.38 -0.24 -14.15
CA THR A 117 -15.74 -0.50 -15.54
C THR A 117 -15.16 -1.82 -16.04
N ALA A 118 -15.64 -2.31 -17.18
CA ALA A 118 -15.05 -3.44 -17.89
C ALA A 118 -14.06 -2.99 -18.99
N ALA A 119 -13.71 -1.69 -19.04
CA ALA A 119 -12.98 -1.09 -20.16
C ALA A 119 -11.46 -1.32 -20.11
N ALA A 120 -10.91 -1.66 -18.95
CA ALA A 120 -9.47 -1.78 -18.74
C ALA A 120 -9.06 -3.19 -18.27
N PRO A 121 -7.91 -3.71 -18.74
CA PRO A 121 -7.43 -5.01 -18.33
C PRO A 121 -6.99 -4.99 -16.85
N LEU A 122 -7.34 -6.04 -16.11
CA LEU A 122 -7.05 -6.15 -14.67
C LEU A 122 -5.58 -5.92 -14.27
N PRO A 123 -4.55 -6.34 -15.02
CA PRO A 123 -3.15 -6.12 -14.62
C PRO A 123 -2.68 -4.66 -14.66
N LEU A 124 -3.47 -3.78 -15.28
CA LEU A 124 -3.13 -2.37 -15.44
C LEU A 124 -3.04 -1.64 -14.09
N ASP A 125 -3.80 -2.07 -13.08
CA ASP A 125 -3.73 -1.51 -11.72
C ASP A 125 -2.33 -1.66 -11.09
N ARG A 126 -1.73 -2.85 -11.19
CA ARG A 126 -0.39 -3.16 -10.67
C ARG A 126 0.70 -2.51 -11.50
N LEU A 127 0.52 -2.45 -12.82
CA LEU A 127 1.46 -1.75 -13.69
C LEU A 127 1.53 -0.26 -13.34
N MET A 128 0.40 0.40 -13.16
CA MET A 128 0.38 1.81 -12.79
C MET A 128 0.96 2.06 -11.39
N LEU A 129 0.70 1.16 -10.43
CA LEU A 129 1.32 1.23 -9.11
C LEU A 129 2.85 1.06 -9.18
N CYS A 130 3.34 0.13 -10.01
CA CYS A 130 4.77 -0.03 -10.29
C CYS A 130 5.36 1.26 -10.86
N LEU A 131 4.72 1.87 -11.86
CA LEU A 131 5.19 3.11 -12.46
C LEU A 131 5.20 4.26 -11.46
N ALA A 132 4.24 4.31 -10.53
CA ALA A 132 4.22 5.32 -9.46
C ALA A 132 5.43 5.18 -8.52
N PHE A 133 5.71 3.97 -8.01
CA PHE A 133 6.89 3.72 -7.18
C PHE A 133 8.20 3.94 -7.94
N PHE A 134 8.26 3.53 -9.21
CA PHE A 134 9.44 3.76 -10.04
C PHE A 134 9.71 5.26 -10.23
N ASN A 135 8.68 6.04 -10.53
CA ASN A 135 8.79 7.49 -10.68
C ASN A 135 9.16 8.18 -9.36
N GLU A 136 8.60 7.74 -8.23
CA GLU A 136 9.03 8.19 -6.89
C GLU A 136 10.53 7.98 -6.68
N GLY A 137 11.03 6.76 -6.91
CA GLY A 137 12.45 6.44 -6.77
C GLY A 137 13.33 7.24 -7.75
N PHE A 138 12.87 7.41 -8.99
CA PHE A 138 13.58 8.20 -10.01
C PHE A 138 13.73 9.67 -9.60
N LEU A 139 12.67 10.30 -9.10
CA LEU A 139 12.72 11.69 -8.63
C LEU A 139 13.64 11.84 -7.42
N PHE A 140 13.54 10.93 -6.45
CA PHE A 140 14.41 10.96 -5.26
C PHE A 140 15.89 10.76 -5.60
N LEU A 141 16.22 9.93 -6.60
CA LEU A 141 17.60 9.72 -7.02
C LEU A 141 18.29 11.02 -7.41
N TYR A 142 17.61 11.88 -8.17
CA TYR A 142 18.18 13.14 -8.64
C TYR A 142 18.12 14.26 -7.60
N HIS A 143 17.31 14.12 -6.56
CA HIS A 143 17.24 15.05 -5.43
C HIS A 143 18.48 14.99 -4.50
N LEU A 144 19.36 14.00 -4.67
CA LEU A 144 20.49 13.74 -3.78
C LEU A 144 21.79 14.48 -4.12
N HIS A 145 21.86 15.13 -5.27
CA HIS A 145 23.09 15.79 -5.72
C HIS A 145 23.49 16.94 -4.78
N GLY A 146 24.77 16.97 -4.39
CA GLY A 146 25.35 18.06 -3.60
C GLY A 146 25.14 17.98 -2.08
N ARG A 147 24.63 16.86 -1.56
CA ARG A 147 24.41 16.64 -0.11
C ARG A 147 25.61 15.99 0.59
N ALA A 148 25.60 16.04 1.92
CA ALA A 148 26.62 15.39 2.76
C ALA A 148 26.54 13.85 2.67
N LEU A 149 27.63 13.17 3.04
CA LEU A 149 27.78 11.71 2.93
C LEU A 149 26.63 10.94 3.60
N LEU A 150 26.30 11.27 4.84
CA LEU A 150 25.24 10.60 5.59
C LEU A 150 23.85 10.84 4.98
N ASP A 151 23.59 12.06 4.51
CA ASP A 151 22.33 12.44 3.87
C ASP A 151 22.11 11.65 2.56
N ILE A 152 23.16 11.49 1.76
CA ILE A 152 23.14 10.62 0.58
C ILE A 152 22.86 9.16 0.99
N ALA A 153 23.58 8.64 1.99
CA ALA A 153 23.46 7.24 2.40
C ALA A 153 22.05 6.90 2.92
N VAL A 154 21.46 7.72 3.79
CA VAL A 154 20.12 7.46 4.35
C VAL A 154 19.06 7.44 3.25
N HIS A 155 19.15 8.33 2.26
CA HIS A 155 18.19 8.37 1.15
C HIS A 155 18.46 7.28 0.09
N GLN A 156 19.72 6.88 -0.14
CA GLN A 156 20.01 5.73 -1.01
C GLN A 156 19.39 4.44 -0.47
N LEU A 157 19.41 4.24 0.85
CA LEU A 157 18.74 3.11 1.50
C LEU A 157 17.22 3.16 1.31
N LEU A 158 16.62 4.36 1.35
CA LEU A 158 15.21 4.55 0.98
C LEU A 158 14.94 4.14 -0.47
N LEU A 159 15.80 4.55 -1.41
CA LEU A 159 15.67 4.21 -2.83
C LEU A 159 15.65 2.70 -3.05
N TYR A 160 16.48 1.93 -2.33
CA TYR A 160 16.45 0.46 -2.43
C TYR A 160 15.10 -0.14 -2.02
N ALA A 161 14.46 0.40 -0.98
CA ALA A 161 13.12 -0.02 -0.60
C ALA A 161 12.10 0.32 -1.70
N VAL A 162 12.13 1.55 -2.22
CA VAL A 162 11.20 2.05 -3.24
C VAL A 162 11.33 1.29 -4.57
N PHE A 163 12.56 1.12 -5.08
CA PHE A 163 12.79 0.31 -6.28
C PHE A 163 12.46 -1.17 -6.05
N GLY A 164 12.70 -1.69 -4.84
CA GLY A 164 12.23 -3.01 -4.44
C GLY A 164 10.70 -3.13 -4.55
N GLN A 165 9.95 -2.14 -4.07
CA GLN A 165 8.49 -2.12 -4.18
C GLN A 165 8.02 -2.04 -5.64
N ALA A 166 8.66 -1.21 -6.47
CA ALA A 166 8.37 -1.13 -7.89
C ALA A 166 8.59 -2.49 -8.57
N LEU A 167 9.71 -3.16 -8.27
CA LEU A 167 10.01 -4.49 -8.81
C LEU A 167 8.97 -5.53 -8.38
N ILE A 168 8.59 -5.58 -7.09
CA ILE A 168 7.58 -6.53 -6.63
C ILE A 168 6.21 -6.22 -7.25
N ALA A 169 5.82 -4.94 -7.35
CA ALA A 169 4.59 -4.53 -8.02
C ALA A 169 4.59 -4.93 -9.52
N PHE A 170 5.74 -4.87 -10.19
CA PHE A 170 5.89 -5.38 -11.56
C PHE A 170 5.71 -6.90 -11.63
N LEU A 171 6.30 -7.66 -10.70
CA LEU A 171 6.09 -9.11 -10.64
C LEU A 171 4.62 -9.48 -10.38
N GLU A 172 3.88 -8.67 -9.62
CA GLU A 172 2.43 -8.84 -9.39
C GLU A 172 1.58 -8.68 -10.67
N VAL A 173 2.10 -8.03 -11.73
CA VAL A 173 1.43 -7.94 -13.05
C VAL A 173 1.30 -9.35 -13.65
N PHE A 174 2.34 -10.17 -13.55
CA PHE A 174 2.38 -11.53 -14.10
C PHE A 174 1.85 -12.59 -13.12
N TYR A 175 2.17 -12.44 -11.83
CA TYR A 175 1.86 -13.41 -10.79
C TYR A 175 0.76 -12.92 -9.84
N ARG A 176 -0.34 -12.42 -10.41
CA ARG A 176 -1.43 -11.82 -9.64
C ARG A 176 -2.05 -12.81 -8.65
N GLY A 177 -2.21 -12.38 -7.40
CA GLY A 177 -2.80 -13.18 -6.33
C GLY A 177 -1.82 -14.06 -5.56
N ASN A 178 -0.53 -14.01 -5.90
CA ASN A 178 0.51 -14.60 -5.07
C ASN A 178 0.65 -13.80 -3.77
N VAL A 179 0.20 -14.41 -2.66
CA VAL A 179 0.22 -13.79 -1.33
C VAL A 179 1.63 -13.39 -0.89
N ILE A 180 2.66 -14.11 -1.32
CA ILE A 180 4.05 -13.82 -0.92
C ILE A 180 4.51 -12.49 -1.51
N LEU A 181 4.22 -12.25 -2.80
CA LEU A 181 4.55 -10.98 -3.46
C LEU A 181 3.78 -9.82 -2.82
N GLU A 182 2.47 -10.00 -2.60
CA GLU A 182 1.64 -8.96 -1.98
C GLU A 182 2.12 -8.61 -0.55
N LEU A 183 2.49 -9.61 0.26
CA LEU A 183 3.04 -9.42 1.60
C LEU A 183 4.42 -8.78 1.56
N LEU A 184 5.30 -9.18 0.63
CA LEU A 184 6.63 -8.61 0.48
C LEU A 184 6.56 -7.13 0.07
N ARG A 185 5.71 -6.77 -0.90
CA ARG A 185 5.46 -5.37 -1.26
C ARG A 185 4.98 -4.57 -0.06
N SER A 186 4.08 -5.14 0.74
CA SER A 186 3.56 -4.48 1.94
C SER A 186 4.64 -4.29 3.01
N ALA A 187 5.49 -5.31 3.23
CA ALA A 187 6.63 -5.21 4.15
C ALA A 187 7.63 -4.14 3.70
N LEU A 188 7.98 -4.09 2.42
CA LEU A 188 8.86 -3.03 1.89
C LEU A 188 8.23 -1.65 2.00
N THR A 189 6.91 -1.52 1.86
CA THR A 189 6.19 -0.26 2.09
C THR A 189 6.28 0.18 3.55
N MET A 190 6.23 -0.77 4.50
CA MET A 190 6.48 -0.47 5.90
C MET A 190 7.95 -0.09 6.18
N VAL A 191 8.91 -0.72 5.50
CA VAL A 191 10.32 -0.32 5.55
C VAL A 191 10.46 1.12 5.05
N GLN A 192 9.94 1.44 3.87
CA GLN A 192 9.92 2.81 3.33
C GLN A 192 9.36 3.81 4.36
N GLY A 193 8.19 3.51 4.95
CA GLY A 193 7.56 4.39 5.93
C GLY A 193 8.33 4.57 7.23
N SER A 194 8.81 3.48 7.84
CA SER A 194 9.64 3.55 9.05
C SER A 194 11.00 4.20 8.78
N TRP A 195 11.52 4.06 7.57
CA TRP A 195 12.79 4.64 7.17
C TRP A 195 12.69 6.15 6.94
N PHE A 196 11.58 6.65 6.41
CA PHE A 196 11.30 8.09 6.40
C PHE A 196 11.37 8.69 7.81
N TRP A 197 10.80 8.01 8.82
CA TRP A 197 10.97 8.43 10.22
C TRP A 197 12.44 8.43 10.65
N GLN A 198 13.19 7.40 10.30
CA GLN A 198 14.62 7.31 10.61
C GLN A 198 15.42 8.46 9.96
N ILE A 199 15.15 8.80 8.70
CA ILE A 199 15.75 9.98 8.03
C ILE A 199 15.42 11.26 8.82
N GLY A 200 14.16 11.42 9.24
CA GLY A 200 13.72 12.52 10.08
C GLY A 200 14.54 12.62 11.37
N PHE A 201 14.75 11.52 12.10
CA PHE A 201 15.54 11.51 13.33
C PHE A 201 17.04 11.75 13.11
N VAL A 202 17.61 11.25 12.01
CA VAL A 202 19.05 11.40 11.74
C VAL A 202 19.38 12.81 11.25
N LEU A 203 18.62 13.35 10.29
CA LEU A 203 18.91 14.65 9.68
C LEU A 203 18.29 15.82 10.45
N TYR A 204 17.17 15.60 11.15
CA TYR A 204 16.41 16.63 11.85
C TYR A 204 16.02 16.16 13.27
N PRO A 205 16.98 15.81 14.14
CA PRO A 205 16.69 15.28 15.47
C PRO A 205 15.86 16.30 16.27
N PRO A 206 14.65 15.93 16.75
CA PRO A 206 13.83 16.83 17.57
C PRO A 206 14.42 17.05 18.96
N SER A 207 15.24 16.11 19.43
CA SER A 207 16.03 16.17 20.66
C SER A 207 17.26 15.27 20.54
N GLY A 208 18.33 15.59 21.28
CA GLY A 208 19.58 14.81 21.30
C GLY A 208 20.75 15.43 20.51
N PRO A 209 21.92 14.78 20.52
CA PRO A 209 23.11 15.26 19.83
C PRO A 209 22.91 15.22 18.31
N LYS A 210 23.46 16.23 17.62
CA LYS A 210 23.49 16.26 16.16
C LYS A 210 24.44 15.19 15.63
N TRP A 211 24.04 14.52 14.57
CA TRP A 211 24.86 13.52 13.88
C TRP A 211 25.97 14.19 13.08
N ASP A 212 27.13 13.55 13.02
CA ASP A 212 28.19 13.93 12.09
C ASP A 212 27.83 13.40 10.69
N LEU A 213 27.54 14.32 9.77
CA LEU A 213 27.12 13.98 8.41
C LEU A 213 28.27 13.52 7.51
N THR A 214 29.52 13.65 7.97
CA THR A 214 30.73 13.30 7.21
C THR A 214 31.42 12.04 7.73
N ASP A 215 31.05 11.58 8.92
CA ASP A 215 31.61 10.38 9.53
C ASP A 215 31.14 9.10 8.83
N HIS A 216 32.10 8.25 8.46
CA HIS A 216 31.83 6.95 7.85
C HIS A 216 31.20 5.96 8.83
N SER A 217 31.52 6.05 10.13
CA SER A 217 30.98 5.14 11.15
C SER A 217 29.47 5.31 11.29
N SER A 218 29.00 6.56 11.19
CA SER A 218 27.57 6.91 11.12
C SER A 218 26.86 6.26 9.93
N VAL A 219 27.52 6.19 8.76
CA VAL A 219 26.99 5.48 7.59
C VAL A 219 26.87 3.97 7.86
N MET A 220 27.91 3.33 8.41
CA MET A 220 27.88 1.91 8.75
C MET A 220 26.76 1.59 9.75
N PHE A 221 26.58 2.45 10.75
CA PHE A 221 25.50 2.31 11.74
C PHE A 221 24.12 2.40 11.10
N VAL A 222 23.90 3.37 10.20
CA VAL A 222 22.62 3.52 9.50
C VAL A 222 22.32 2.30 8.61
N VAL A 223 23.29 1.74 7.91
CA VAL A 223 23.08 0.51 7.11
C VAL A 223 22.65 -0.66 8.00
N MET A 224 23.25 -0.79 9.19
CA MET A 224 22.84 -1.78 10.18
C MET A 224 21.41 -1.54 10.66
N CYS A 225 21.04 -0.28 10.98
CA CYS A 225 19.67 0.08 11.34
C CYS A 225 18.67 -0.27 10.23
N PHE A 226 19.00 -0.01 8.95
CA PHE A 226 18.14 -0.37 7.83
C PHE A 226 17.85 -1.88 7.79
N SER A 227 18.87 -2.69 8.05
CA SER A 227 18.73 -4.15 8.12
C SER A 227 17.80 -4.59 9.25
N TRP A 228 17.82 -3.91 10.39
CA TRP A 228 16.88 -4.15 11.49
C TRP A 228 15.45 -3.74 11.14
N HIS A 229 15.26 -2.61 10.46
CA HIS A 229 13.94 -2.19 9.96
C HIS A 229 13.35 -3.23 8.99
N LEU A 230 14.17 -3.74 8.07
CA LEU A 230 13.77 -4.80 7.13
C LEU A 230 13.40 -6.09 7.87
N MET A 231 14.26 -6.56 8.77
CA MET A 231 13.99 -7.75 9.58
C MET A 231 12.70 -7.61 10.37
N PHE A 232 12.51 -6.48 11.06
CA PHE A 232 11.31 -6.21 11.84
C PHE A 232 10.06 -6.18 10.96
N ALA A 233 10.09 -5.49 9.82
CA ALA A 233 8.96 -5.42 8.89
C ALA A 233 8.55 -6.80 8.36
N LEU A 234 9.52 -7.67 8.04
CA LEU A 234 9.26 -9.04 7.59
C LEU A 234 8.64 -9.90 8.69
N VAL A 235 9.22 -9.88 9.91
CA VAL A 235 8.69 -10.62 11.06
C VAL A 235 7.29 -10.13 11.41
N PHE A 236 7.11 -8.81 11.51
CA PHE A 236 5.83 -8.20 11.84
C PHE A 236 4.73 -8.55 10.81
N THR A 237 5.06 -8.49 9.52
CA THR A 237 4.17 -8.92 8.44
C THR A 237 3.77 -10.40 8.58
N GLY A 238 4.75 -11.27 8.88
CA GLY A 238 4.52 -12.70 9.13
C GLY A 238 3.62 -12.95 10.35
N LEU A 239 3.82 -12.20 11.43
CA LEU A 239 3.00 -12.28 12.65
C LEU A 239 1.56 -11.86 12.39
N ILE A 240 1.33 -10.75 11.67
CA ILE A 240 -0.03 -10.32 11.31
C ILE A 240 -0.71 -11.37 10.44
N TYR A 241 -0.02 -11.87 9.40
CA TYR A 241 -0.55 -12.93 8.55
C TYR A 241 -0.94 -14.17 9.37
N GLY A 242 -0.06 -14.62 10.27
CA GLY A 242 -0.30 -15.75 11.17
C GLY A 242 -1.47 -15.53 12.14
N ALA A 243 -1.57 -14.33 12.71
CA ALA A 243 -2.68 -13.94 13.60
C ALA A 243 -4.01 -13.95 12.86
N ILE A 244 -4.09 -13.36 11.66
CA ILE A 244 -5.30 -13.35 10.84
C ILE A 244 -5.68 -14.79 10.44
N CYS A 245 -4.71 -15.61 10.03
CA CYS A 245 -4.94 -17.03 9.74
C CYS A 245 -5.56 -17.75 10.94
N SER A 246 -5.03 -17.51 12.15
CA SER A 246 -5.50 -18.14 13.38
C SER A 246 -6.92 -17.70 13.74
N VAL A 247 -7.21 -16.40 13.68
CA VAL A 247 -8.54 -15.83 13.94
C VAL A 247 -9.57 -16.36 12.96
N VAL A 248 -9.27 -16.36 11.66
CA VAL A 248 -10.19 -16.87 10.63
C VAL A 248 -10.47 -18.37 10.84
N ARG A 249 -9.44 -19.18 11.11
CA ARG A 249 -9.61 -20.61 11.41
C ARG A 249 -10.44 -20.84 12.68
N ALA A 250 -10.19 -20.07 13.74
CA ALA A 250 -10.96 -20.17 14.98
C ALA A 250 -12.44 -19.81 14.77
N ARG A 251 -12.74 -18.77 13.98
CA ARG A 251 -14.11 -18.38 13.63
C ARG A 251 -14.82 -19.47 12.81
N LEU A 252 -14.13 -20.11 11.87
CA LEU A 252 -14.67 -21.21 11.07
C LEU A 252 -15.00 -22.43 11.91
N LYS A 253 -14.10 -22.84 12.83
CA LYS A 253 -14.34 -23.97 13.75
C LYS A 253 -15.54 -23.76 14.68
N ARG A 254 -15.89 -22.51 15.01
CA ARG A 254 -17.05 -22.18 15.88
C ARG A 254 -18.40 -22.23 15.17
N THR A 255 -18.43 -22.29 13.85
CA THR A 255 -19.67 -22.46 13.07
C THR A 255 -19.89 -23.95 12.83
N PRO A 256 -20.91 -24.60 13.44
CA PRO A 256 -21.25 -25.97 13.08
C PRO A 256 -21.64 -26.02 11.59
N PRO A 257 -21.40 -27.14 10.89
CA PRO A 257 -21.90 -27.32 9.54
C PRO A 257 -23.42 -27.17 9.61
N MET A 258 -23.94 -26.19 8.87
CA MET A 258 -25.39 -26.03 8.72
C MET A 258 -25.86 -27.29 8.01
N GLU A 259 -26.44 -28.23 8.75
CA GLU A 259 -27.17 -29.34 8.17
C GLU A 259 -28.16 -28.72 7.19
N MET A 260 -27.93 -28.95 5.88
CA MET A 260 -28.99 -28.80 4.91
C MET A 260 -30.02 -29.85 5.30
N GLY A 261 -30.98 -29.45 6.13
CA GLY A 261 -32.22 -30.16 6.35
C GLY A 261 -32.88 -30.34 5.01
N LEU A 262 -32.53 -31.45 4.37
CA LEU A 262 -33.27 -32.04 3.27
C LEU A 262 -34.73 -32.05 3.70
N LEU A 263 -35.55 -31.45 2.85
CA LEU A 263 -37.01 -31.49 2.89
C LEU A 263 -37.50 -32.94 3.01
N SER A 264 -37.52 -33.49 4.22
CA SER A 264 -38.42 -34.59 4.56
C SER A 264 -39.79 -33.98 4.82
N LYS A 265 -40.52 -33.68 3.75
CA LYS A 265 -41.98 -33.64 3.81
C LYS A 265 -42.47 -35.09 3.76
N PRO A 266 -43.09 -35.66 4.80
CA PRO A 266 -44.04 -36.73 4.58
C PRO A 266 -45.22 -36.10 3.86
N ARG A 267 -45.48 -36.52 2.63
CA ARG A 267 -46.69 -36.16 1.91
C ARG A 267 -47.83 -37.00 2.50
N GLU A 268 -48.41 -36.52 3.60
CA GLU A 268 -49.79 -36.85 3.91
C GLU A 268 -50.65 -36.24 2.81
N ARG A 269 -51.35 -37.10 2.08
CA ARG A 269 -52.49 -36.73 1.24
C ARG A 269 -53.41 -37.94 1.14
N ASP A 270 -54.37 -37.95 2.06
CA ASP A 270 -55.79 -38.12 1.82
C ASP A 270 -56.18 -39.21 0.81
N GLN A 271 -56.57 -40.36 1.34
CA GLN A 271 -57.57 -41.24 0.72
C GLN A 271 -58.96 -40.73 1.13
N GLU A 272 -59.56 -39.89 0.28
CA GLU A 272 -61.02 -39.74 0.14
C GLU A 272 -61.37 -40.43 -1.20
N SER A 273 -62.05 -41.58 -1.23
CA SER A 273 -63.53 -41.75 -1.21
C SER A 273 -64.17 -40.96 -2.37
N GLU A 274 -64.51 -41.59 -3.49
CA GLU A 274 -65.84 -42.11 -3.91
C GLU A 274 -65.78 -42.06 -5.47
N ASP A 275 -66.47 -42.79 -6.34
CA ASP A 275 -67.47 -43.86 -6.30
C ASP A 275 -67.68 -44.34 -7.77
N GLU A 276 -68.45 -45.42 -7.91
CA GLU A 276 -69.37 -45.74 -9.02
C GLU A 276 -69.04 -46.85 -10.07
N VAL A 277 -69.82 -47.95 -9.92
CA VAL A 277 -70.78 -48.50 -10.93
C VAL A 277 -70.24 -49.41 -12.05
N PHE A 278 -70.31 -50.75 -11.85
CA PHE A 278 -71.29 -51.71 -12.41
C PHE A 278 -70.95 -53.15 -12.02
#